data_AF-A0A8B8K1K2-F1
#
_entry.id   AF-A0A8B8K1K2-F1
#
_cell.length_a   1.000
_cell.length_b   1.000
_cell.length_c   1.000
_cell.angle_alpha   90.00
_cell.angle_beta   90.00
_cell.angle_gamma   90.00
#
_symmetry.space_group_name_H-M   'P 1'
#
loop_
_entity.id
_entity.type
_entity.pdbx_description
1 polymer ?
#
loop_
_entity_poly.entity_id
_entity_poly.type
_entity_poly.pdbx_seq_one_letter_code
_entity_poly.pdbx_strand_id
1 'polypeptide(L)'
;MGQMEEGSLVSSKEMPLPMLSLNHVSYVCKSVSESVKFYENVLGFVLIKRPSSFKFEGAWLFNHGIGIHLLESDKVPVAKREINPKENHISFQCSDMKLVLKKLDAMNIKYVTAVVEDGGIQVDQLFFHDPDGYMIEICNCQNLPVLPISSCPLNQASINYRKDQAPSFYGEGTLKINCFAEEALLMMENLMVDMLKISI
;
A
#
# COMPACT_ATOMS: atom_id res chain seq x y z
N MET A 1 -20.70 -0.84 -57.28
CA MET A 1 -21.42 -0.30 -56.12
C MET A 1 -21.70 -1.46 -55.18
N GLY A 2 -20.87 -1.63 -54.17
CA GLY A 2 -20.93 -2.71 -53.19
C GLY A 2 -19.94 -2.31 -52.10
N GLN A 3 -20.49 -1.77 -51.02
CA GLN A 3 -19.73 -1.13 -49.93
C GLN A 3 -18.96 -2.21 -49.17
N MET A 4 -17.65 -1.99 -48.98
CA MET A 4 -16.89 -2.69 -47.96
C MET A 4 -17.23 -2.00 -46.63
N GLU A 5 -17.98 -2.67 -45.77
CA GLU A 5 -18.10 -2.26 -44.37
C GLU A 5 -16.77 -2.55 -43.67
N GLU A 6 -16.05 -1.47 -43.39
CA GLU A 6 -14.83 -1.50 -42.60
C GLU A 6 -15.22 -1.78 -41.14
N GLY A 7 -14.88 -2.98 -40.68
CA GLY A 7 -15.08 -3.41 -39.30
C GLY A 7 -14.32 -2.49 -38.34
N SER A 8 -15.06 -1.62 -37.65
CA SER A 8 -14.55 -0.88 -36.50
C SER A 8 -14.31 -1.88 -35.37
N LEU A 9 -13.07 -2.37 -35.28
CA LEU A 9 -12.55 -3.02 -34.07
C LEU A 9 -12.40 -1.95 -32.99
N VAL A 10 -13.51 -1.58 -32.36
CA VAL A 10 -13.45 -0.90 -31.07
C VAL A 10 -12.86 -1.91 -30.10
N SER A 11 -11.55 -1.77 -29.84
CA SER A 11 -10.91 -2.40 -28.68
C SER A 11 -11.64 -1.85 -27.46
N SER A 12 -12.61 -2.61 -26.95
CA SER A 12 -13.22 -2.32 -25.66
C SER A 12 -12.13 -2.54 -24.63
N LYS A 13 -11.50 -1.43 -24.20
CA LYS A 13 -10.61 -1.44 -23.06
C LYS A 13 -11.46 -1.90 -21.88
N GLU A 14 -11.31 -3.17 -21.49
CA GLU A 14 -12.06 -3.73 -20.37
C GLU A 14 -11.83 -2.84 -19.16
N MET A 15 -12.92 -2.29 -18.61
CA MET A 15 -12.81 -1.46 -17.43
C MET A 15 -12.46 -2.37 -16.24
N PRO A 16 -11.51 -1.95 -15.39
CA PRO A 16 -11.16 -2.71 -14.20
C PRO A 16 -12.38 -2.83 -13.27
N LEU A 17 -12.34 -3.83 -12.38
CA LEU A 17 -13.34 -3.99 -11.33
C LEU A 17 -13.49 -2.68 -10.52
N PRO A 18 -14.71 -2.28 -10.13
CA PRO A 18 -14.97 -1.00 -9.47
C PRO A 18 -14.58 -1.06 -7.98
N MET A 19 -13.28 -1.14 -7.71
CA MET A 19 -12.73 -1.17 -6.36
C MET A 19 -12.54 0.24 -5.83
N LEU A 20 -12.75 0.43 -4.52
CA LEU A 20 -12.51 1.70 -3.83
C LEU A 20 -11.14 1.67 -3.14
N SER A 21 -10.94 0.71 -2.24
CA SER A 21 -9.73 0.58 -1.45
C SER A 21 -9.58 -0.84 -0.90
N LEU A 22 -8.41 -1.14 -0.32
CA LEU A 22 -8.23 -2.35 0.47
C LEU A 22 -9.10 -2.26 1.74
N ASN A 23 -10.05 -3.18 1.88
CA ASN A 23 -10.99 -3.15 3.01
C ASN A 23 -10.42 -3.80 4.28
N HIS A 24 -9.84 -4.99 4.16
CA HIS A 24 -9.26 -5.71 5.29
C HIS A 24 -8.23 -6.75 4.81
N VAL A 25 -7.39 -7.18 5.75
CA VAL A 25 -6.55 -8.38 5.63
C VAL A 25 -7.02 -9.45 6.59
N SER A 26 -6.84 -10.72 6.21
CA SER A 26 -7.24 -11.85 7.04
C SER A 26 -6.03 -12.69 7.44
N TYR A 27 -5.93 -13.02 8.72
CA TYR A 27 -4.88 -13.86 9.27
C TYR A 27 -5.44 -15.05 10.02
N VAL A 28 -4.79 -16.19 9.83
CA VAL A 28 -5.05 -17.40 10.61
C VAL A 28 -4.09 -17.40 11.78
N CYS A 29 -4.60 -17.42 13.01
CA CYS A 29 -3.82 -17.28 14.22
C CYS A 29 -4.03 -18.47 15.16
N LYS A 30 -3.03 -18.78 16.01
CA LYS A 30 -3.17 -19.84 17.02
C LYS A 30 -4.00 -19.40 18.21
N SER A 31 -3.96 -18.11 18.54
CA SER A 31 -4.74 -17.55 19.63
C SER A 31 -5.27 -16.17 19.25
N VAL A 32 -6.58 -16.05 19.14
CA VAL A 32 -7.24 -14.76 18.89
C VAL A 32 -6.90 -13.78 20.01
N SER A 33 -6.83 -14.25 21.26
CA SER A 33 -6.55 -13.39 22.41
C SER A 33 -5.13 -12.79 22.39
N GLU A 34 -4.12 -13.56 21.97
CA GLU A 34 -2.75 -13.08 21.87
C GLU A 34 -2.59 -12.11 20.70
N SER A 35 -3.17 -12.45 19.56
CA SER A 35 -3.12 -11.61 18.36
C SER A 35 -3.89 -10.30 18.56
N VAL A 36 -5.07 -10.31 19.18
CA VAL A 36 -5.80 -9.08 19.56
C VAL A 36 -4.92 -8.19 20.43
N LYS A 37 -4.36 -8.72 21.53
CA LYS A 37 -3.48 -7.94 22.41
C LYS A 37 -2.28 -7.34 21.68
N PHE A 38 -1.70 -8.08 20.75
CA PHE A 38 -0.58 -7.58 19.94
C PHE A 38 -1.03 -6.42 19.05
N TYR A 39 -2.09 -6.61 18.25
CA TYR A 39 -2.54 -5.59 17.31
C TYR A 39 -3.05 -4.33 18.02
N GLU A 40 -3.69 -4.47 19.18
CA GLU A 40 -4.11 -3.32 20.01
C GLU A 40 -2.90 -2.59 20.62
N ASN A 41 -1.98 -3.31 21.28
CA ASN A 41 -0.91 -2.66 22.04
C ASN A 41 0.25 -2.17 21.17
N VAL A 42 0.55 -2.86 20.07
CA VAL A 42 1.70 -2.57 19.20
C VAL A 42 1.31 -1.65 18.06
N LEU A 43 0.21 -1.96 17.36
CA LEU A 43 -0.23 -1.23 16.16
C LEU A 43 -1.40 -0.27 16.43
N GLY A 44 -1.96 -0.27 17.64
CA GLY A 44 -3.04 0.64 18.03
C GLY A 44 -4.39 0.29 17.42
N PHE A 45 -4.60 -0.94 16.95
CA PHE A 45 -5.91 -1.37 16.46
C PHE A 45 -6.95 -1.39 17.58
N VAL A 46 -8.23 -1.36 17.22
CA VAL A 46 -9.33 -1.46 18.18
C VAL A 46 -10.20 -2.65 17.81
N LEU A 47 -10.53 -3.50 18.79
CA LEU A 47 -11.49 -4.57 18.61
C LEU A 47 -12.89 -4.01 18.29
N ILE A 48 -13.50 -4.49 17.21
CA ILE A 48 -14.85 -4.07 16.76
C ILE A 48 -15.87 -5.21 16.84
N LYS A 49 -17.16 -4.83 16.80
CA LYS A 49 -18.26 -5.80 16.87
C LYS A 49 -18.21 -6.76 15.69
N ARG A 50 -18.20 -8.05 16.01
CA ARG A 50 -18.26 -9.13 15.02
C ARG A 50 -19.70 -9.40 14.56
N PRO A 51 -19.94 -9.71 13.27
CA PRO A 51 -21.22 -10.23 12.81
C PRO A 51 -21.59 -11.53 13.55
N SER A 52 -22.81 -11.59 14.07
CA SER A 52 -23.29 -12.72 14.88
C SER A 52 -23.52 -14.01 14.08
N SER A 53 -23.47 -13.96 12.75
CA SER A 53 -23.63 -15.12 11.87
C SER A 53 -22.40 -16.03 11.83
N PHE A 54 -21.25 -15.56 12.31
CA PHE A 54 -20.02 -16.34 12.28
C PHE A 54 -19.94 -17.31 13.48
N LYS A 55 -19.72 -18.59 13.18
CA LYS A 55 -19.72 -19.69 14.17
C LYS A 55 -18.32 -20.22 14.53
N PHE A 56 -17.27 -19.58 14.02
CA PHE A 56 -15.87 -19.91 14.34
C PHE A 56 -15.33 -18.98 15.44
N GLU A 57 -14.21 -19.33 16.06
CA GLU A 57 -13.48 -18.41 16.95
C GLU A 57 -12.66 -17.43 16.12
N GLY A 58 -12.82 -16.13 16.39
CA GLY A 58 -12.22 -15.09 15.58
C GLY A 58 -12.53 -13.68 16.07
N ALA A 59 -11.79 -12.70 15.56
CA ALA A 59 -11.95 -11.30 15.93
C ALA A 59 -11.88 -10.39 14.70
N TRP A 60 -12.50 -9.22 14.83
CA TRP A 60 -12.35 -8.13 13.88
C TRP A 60 -11.74 -6.95 14.62
N LEU A 61 -10.65 -6.41 14.09
CA LEU A 61 -10.07 -5.17 14.55
C LEU A 61 -10.08 -4.14 13.43
N PHE A 62 -10.11 -2.86 13.78
CA PHE A 62 -10.09 -1.77 12.80
C PHE A 62 -9.26 -0.60 13.31
N ASN A 63 -8.38 -0.08 12.46
CA ASN A 63 -7.75 1.22 12.57
C ASN A 63 -7.05 1.56 11.24
N HIS A 64 -6.52 2.77 11.08
CA HIS A 64 -5.72 3.18 9.91
C HIS A 64 -6.46 2.99 8.56
N GLY A 65 -7.79 3.01 8.59
CA GLY A 65 -8.64 2.79 7.41
C GLY A 65 -8.75 1.33 6.93
N ILE A 66 -8.18 0.36 7.66
CA ILE A 66 -8.16 -1.06 7.28
C ILE A 66 -8.64 -1.97 8.42
N GLY A 67 -9.34 -3.06 8.06
CA GLY A 67 -9.68 -4.14 9.00
C GLY A 67 -8.61 -5.23 9.11
N ILE A 68 -8.46 -5.81 10.30
CA ILE A 68 -7.78 -7.09 10.52
C ILE A 68 -8.82 -8.13 10.94
N HIS A 69 -8.99 -9.17 10.14
CA HIS A 69 -9.86 -10.31 10.42
C HIS A 69 -9.03 -11.49 10.90
N LEU A 70 -9.14 -11.82 12.17
CA LEU A 70 -8.46 -12.96 12.79
C LEU A 70 -9.36 -14.19 12.78
N LEU A 71 -8.80 -15.32 12.33
CA LEU A 71 -9.45 -16.62 12.34
C LEU A 71 -8.60 -17.60 13.17
N GLU A 72 -9.17 -18.17 14.23
CA GLU A 72 -8.44 -19.11 15.06
C GLU A 72 -8.30 -20.48 14.37
N SER A 73 -7.11 -21.07 14.44
CA SER A 73 -6.84 -22.42 13.92
C SER A 73 -5.56 -23.00 14.52
N ASP A 74 -5.57 -24.31 14.81
CA ASP A 74 -4.35 -25.05 15.19
C ASP A 74 -3.32 -25.12 14.05
N LYS A 75 -3.76 -24.92 12.81
CA LYS A 75 -2.94 -24.97 11.60
C LYS A 75 -2.71 -23.57 11.06
N VAL A 76 -1.78 -22.85 11.67
CA VAL A 76 -1.29 -21.59 11.11
C VAL A 76 -0.31 -21.88 9.96
N PRO A 77 -0.51 -21.28 8.77
CA PRO A 77 0.30 -21.57 7.58
C PRO A 77 1.71 -20.98 7.65
N VAL A 78 1.93 -19.99 8.53
CA VAL A 78 3.22 -19.32 8.70
C VAL A 78 3.96 -19.94 9.88
N ALA A 79 5.24 -20.27 9.66
CA ALA A 79 6.13 -20.69 10.73
C ALA A 79 7.01 -19.50 11.14
N LYS A 80 7.17 -19.27 12.44
CA LYS A 80 8.14 -18.29 12.95
C LYS A 80 9.53 -18.64 12.44
N ARG A 81 10.11 -17.72 11.68
CA ARG A 81 11.45 -17.81 11.11
C ARG A 81 12.19 -16.50 11.31
N GLU A 82 13.43 -16.46 10.84
CA GLU A 82 14.21 -15.22 10.80
C GLU A 82 13.48 -14.16 9.97
N ILE A 83 13.59 -12.90 10.38
CA ILE A 83 12.95 -11.78 9.68
C ILE A 83 13.70 -11.56 8.36
N ASN A 84 12.96 -11.67 7.26
CA ASN A 84 13.50 -11.50 5.92
C ASN A 84 12.68 -10.43 5.17
N PRO A 85 13.24 -9.21 4.99
CA PRO A 85 12.56 -8.09 4.32
C PRO A 85 12.00 -8.38 2.91
N LYS A 86 12.41 -9.49 2.28
CA LYS A 86 11.97 -9.89 0.93
C LYS A 86 10.71 -10.77 0.91
N GLU A 87 10.08 -10.99 2.05
CA GLU A 87 8.89 -11.84 2.17
C GLU A 87 7.59 -11.04 2.08
N ASN A 88 6.45 -11.75 1.97
CA ASN A 88 5.14 -11.12 1.98
C ASN A 88 4.88 -10.43 3.32
N HIS A 89 4.38 -9.19 3.28
CA HIS A 89 4.06 -8.40 4.46
C HIS A 89 2.86 -7.48 4.19
N ILE A 90 2.28 -6.99 5.28
CA ILE A 90 1.49 -5.76 5.25
C ILE A 90 2.39 -4.60 5.70
N SER A 91 2.18 -3.42 5.14
CA SER A 91 2.98 -2.24 5.41
C SER A 91 2.14 -1.11 5.95
N PHE A 92 2.66 -0.42 6.97
CA PHE A 92 2.06 0.80 7.51
C PHE A 92 3.04 1.97 7.40
N GLN A 93 2.50 3.13 7.05
CA GLN A 93 3.27 4.36 7.08
C GLN A 93 3.41 4.88 8.51
N CYS A 94 4.55 5.46 8.84
CA CYS A 94 4.76 6.15 10.11
C CYS A 94 5.20 7.60 9.93
N SER A 95 4.88 8.42 10.93
CA SER A 95 5.34 9.81 11.03
C SER A 95 6.68 9.95 11.76
N ASP A 96 7.05 9.00 12.60
CA ASP A 96 8.28 9.03 13.41
C ASP A 96 8.86 7.62 13.59
N MET A 97 9.80 7.25 12.72
CA MET A 97 10.49 5.96 12.75
C MET A 97 11.29 5.76 14.05
N LYS A 98 11.87 6.83 14.60
CA LYS A 98 12.68 6.75 15.83
C LYS A 98 11.81 6.38 17.03
N LEU A 99 10.62 6.96 17.11
CA LEU A 99 9.66 6.62 18.15
C LEU A 99 9.17 5.17 18.03
N VAL A 100 8.95 4.67 16.80
CA VAL A 100 8.56 3.27 16.56
C VAL A 100 9.65 2.33 17.07
N LEU A 101 10.92 2.53 16.68
CA LEU A 101 12.06 1.73 17.14
C LEU A 101 12.12 1.69 18.68
N LYS A 102 12.06 2.85 19.33
CA LYS A 102 12.08 2.95 20.79
C LYS A 102 10.94 2.17 21.46
N LYS A 103 9.73 2.17 20.88
CA LYS A 103 8.59 1.43 21.41
C LYS A 103 8.77 -0.08 21.22
N LEU A 104 9.25 -0.54 20.07
CA LEU A 104 9.53 -1.95 19.83
C LEU A 104 10.61 -2.48 20.77
N ASP A 105 11.69 -1.70 20.99
CA ASP A 105 12.73 -2.01 21.96
C ASP A 105 12.15 -2.17 23.38
N ALA A 106 11.31 -1.22 23.82
CA ALA A 106 10.67 -1.28 25.13
C ALA A 106 9.72 -2.48 25.29
N MET A 107 9.14 -2.97 24.19
CA MET A 107 8.29 -4.16 24.14
C MET A 107 9.08 -5.45 23.94
N ASN A 108 10.41 -5.39 23.77
CA ASN A 108 11.28 -6.52 23.43
C ASN A 108 10.85 -7.24 22.13
N ILE A 109 10.34 -6.50 21.15
CA ILE A 109 9.99 -7.03 19.83
C ILE A 109 11.23 -7.01 18.95
N LYS A 110 11.61 -8.17 18.42
CA LYS A 110 12.73 -8.28 17.48
C LYS A 110 12.32 -7.68 16.12
N TYR A 111 13.23 -6.93 15.52
CA TYR A 111 13.02 -6.32 14.22
C TYR A 111 14.31 -6.29 13.38
N VAL A 112 14.16 -6.02 12.08
CA VAL A 112 15.25 -5.73 11.13
C VAL A 112 14.93 -4.42 10.42
N THR A 113 15.94 -3.59 10.19
CA THR A 113 15.82 -2.34 9.43
C THR A 113 16.44 -2.48 8.05
N ALA A 114 15.89 -1.79 7.06
CA ALA A 114 16.47 -1.62 5.74
C ALA A 114 16.35 -0.16 5.29
N VAL A 115 17.16 0.23 4.33
CA VAL A 115 17.13 1.57 3.71
C VAL A 115 17.05 1.39 2.21
N VAL A 116 16.14 2.13 1.58
CA VAL A 116 16.03 2.26 0.12
C VAL A 116 16.41 3.69 -0.25
N GLU A 117 17.24 3.84 -1.26
CA GLU A 117 17.62 5.14 -1.82
C GLU A 117 17.25 5.17 -3.30
N ASP A 118 16.49 6.18 -3.71
CA ASP A 118 16.19 6.46 -5.11
C ASP A 118 16.10 7.97 -5.35
N GLY A 119 16.75 8.45 -6.41
CA GLY A 119 16.74 9.88 -6.76
C GLY A 119 17.27 10.83 -5.66
N GLY A 120 18.06 10.34 -4.70
CA GLY A 120 18.52 11.11 -3.53
C GLY A 120 17.51 11.20 -2.39
N ILE A 121 16.39 10.50 -2.49
CA ILE A 121 15.39 10.32 -1.42
C ILE A 121 15.72 9.02 -0.68
N GLN A 122 15.75 9.09 0.64
CA GLN A 122 15.96 7.94 1.52
C GLN A 122 14.62 7.51 2.14
N VAL A 123 14.34 6.21 2.05
CA VAL A 123 13.21 5.55 2.73
C VAL A 123 13.75 4.55 3.74
N ASP A 124 13.32 4.71 4.97
CA ASP A 124 13.58 3.78 6.06
C ASP A 124 12.45 2.76 6.12
N GLN A 125 12.83 1.50 6.24
CA GLN A 125 11.92 0.37 6.41
C GLN A 125 12.29 -0.40 7.67
N LEU A 126 11.28 -0.91 8.35
CA LEU A 126 11.40 -1.66 9.60
C LEU A 126 10.47 -2.86 9.54
N PHE A 127 11.01 -4.05 9.76
CA PHE A 127 10.29 -5.31 9.63
C PHE A 127 10.28 -6.07 10.95
N PHE A 128 9.12 -6.58 11.35
CA PHE A 128 8.97 -7.47 12.51
C PHE A 128 7.82 -8.44 12.29
N HIS A 129 7.72 -9.44 13.17
CA HIS A 129 6.65 -10.43 13.13
C HIS A 129 5.58 -10.16 14.18
N ASP A 130 4.35 -10.51 13.85
CA ASP A 130 3.28 -10.68 14.81
C ASP A 130 3.45 -11.99 15.64
N PRO A 131 2.53 -12.30 16.57
CA PRO A 131 2.63 -13.48 17.42
C PRO A 131 2.64 -14.82 16.67
N ASP A 132 2.19 -14.87 15.43
CA ASP A 132 2.11 -16.07 14.61
C ASP A 132 3.21 -16.13 13.53
N GLY A 133 3.91 -15.03 13.27
CA GLY A 133 5.00 -14.94 12.30
C GLY A 133 4.65 -14.17 11.04
N TYR A 134 3.48 -13.53 10.96
CA TYR A 134 3.14 -12.65 9.84
C TYR A 134 4.00 -11.40 9.88
N MET A 135 4.61 -11.06 8.74
CA MET A 135 5.53 -9.93 8.65
C MET A 135 4.77 -8.62 8.51
N ILE A 136 5.18 -7.65 9.31
CA ILE A 136 4.69 -6.27 9.31
C ILE A 136 5.88 -5.38 8.97
N GLU A 137 5.68 -4.52 7.98
CA GLU A 137 6.59 -3.43 7.65
C GLU A 137 6.04 -2.11 8.23
N ILE A 138 6.95 -1.30 8.78
CA ILE A 138 6.73 0.12 9.00
C ILE A 138 7.70 0.88 8.10
N CYS A 139 7.20 1.82 7.30
CA CYS A 139 8.06 2.64 6.44
C CYS A 139 7.65 4.11 6.38
N ASN A 140 8.52 4.93 5.81
CA ASN A 140 8.21 6.28 5.35
C ASN A 140 8.14 6.35 3.81
N CYS A 141 7.61 5.29 3.18
CA CYS A 141 7.56 5.12 1.74
C CYS A 141 6.88 6.26 0.98
N GLN A 142 6.00 7.03 1.64
CA GLN A 142 5.37 8.22 1.07
C GLN A 142 6.36 9.31 0.64
N ASN A 143 7.62 9.22 1.06
CA ASN A 143 8.68 10.11 0.61
C ASN A 143 9.03 9.89 -0.87
N LEU A 144 8.83 8.68 -1.40
CA LEU A 144 9.08 8.37 -2.80
C LEU A 144 7.87 8.73 -3.67
N PRO A 145 8.08 9.34 -4.85
CA PRO A 145 6.99 9.60 -5.78
C PRO A 145 6.46 8.29 -6.36
N VAL A 146 5.14 8.12 -6.35
CA VAL A 146 4.49 6.99 -7.04
C VAL A 146 4.34 7.34 -8.52
N LEU A 147 5.20 6.78 -9.36
CA LEU A 147 5.22 7.02 -10.80
C LEU A 147 4.80 5.75 -11.57
N PRO A 148 3.71 5.78 -12.36
CA PRO A 148 3.32 4.65 -13.19
C PRO A 148 4.36 4.40 -14.29
N ILE A 149 4.77 3.13 -14.47
CA ILE A 149 5.84 2.77 -15.41
C ILE A 149 5.39 2.90 -16.88
N SER A 150 4.12 2.62 -17.20
CA SER A 150 3.43 3.00 -18.46
C SER A 150 2.07 2.31 -18.57
N SER A 151 1.06 2.99 -19.09
CA SER A 151 -0.09 2.37 -19.80
C SER A 151 0.01 2.48 -21.33
N CYS A 152 1.14 2.98 -21.85
CA CYS A 152 1.39 3.19 -23.27
C CYS A 152 2.43 2.18 -23.81
N PRO A 153 2.27 1.62 -25.02
CA PRO A 153 3.27 0.72 -25.60
C PRO A 153 4.62 1.43 -25.68
N LEU A 154 5.61 0.86 -24.98
CA LEU A 154 6.98 1.35 -24.95
C LEU A 154 7.54 1.51 -26.38
N ASN A 155 7.72 2.75 -26.83
CA ASN A 155 8.83 3.08 -27.70
C ASN A 155 9.86 3.78 -26.83
N GLN A 156 10.89 3.04 -26.42
CA GLN A 156 12.05 3.57 -25.72
C GLN A 156 12.74 4.62 -26.61
N ALA A 157 12.47 5.89 -26.34
CA ALA A 157 13.38 6.96 -26.69
C ALA A 157 13.98 7.50 -25.39
N SER A 158 15.28 7.25 -25.21
CA SER A 158 16.10 7.75 -24.11
C SER A 158 15.97 9.27 -23.96
N ILE A 159 15.34 9.74 -22.88
CA ILE A 159 15.26 11.16 -22.56
C ILE A 159 16.46 11.53 -21.69
N ASN A 160 17.45 12.19 -22.31
CA ASN A 160 18.53 12.87 -21.60
C ASN A 160 17.98 14.13 -20.94
N TYR A 161 17.88 14.15 -19.60
CA TYR A 161 17.55 15.34 -18.84
C TYR A 161 18.71 16.36 -18.93
N ARG A 162 18.48 17.50 -19.57
CA ARG A 162 19.34 18.69 -19.40
C ARG A 162 18.70 19.59 -18.34
N LYS A 163 19.45 19.82 -17.26
CA LYS A 163 19.27 20.99 -16.39
C LYS A 163 19.43 22.23 -17.27
N ASP A 164 18.53 23.20 -17.08
CA ASP A 164 18.58 24.60 -17.51
C ASP A 164 17.41 24.97 -18.41
N GLN A 165 16.26 25.26 -17.80
CA GLN A 165 15.38 26.39 -18.11
C GLN A 165 14.14 26.36 -17.21
N ALA A 166 13.89 27.45 -16.49
CA ALA A 166 12.63 27.68 -15.80
C ALA A 166 11.53 27.97 -16.85
N PRO A 167 10.30 27.42 -16.73
CA PRO A 167 9.26 27.73 -17.71
C PRO A 167 8.67 29.11 -17.43
N SER A 168 8.71 29.99 -18.44
CA SER A 168 7.98 31.25 -18.42
C SER A 168 6.48 31.00 -18.55
N PHE A 169 5.71 31.57 -17.63
CA PHE A 169 4.27 31.73 -17.73
C PHE A 169 3.94 32.58 -18.97
N TYR A 170 2.91 32.20 -19.72
CA TYR A 170 2.39 32.78 -20.99
C TYR A 170 3.00 32.24 -22.29
N GLY A 171 2.31 31.25 -22.86
CA GLY A 171 2.47 30.78 -24.23
C GLY A 171 1.32 29.86 -24.60
N GLU A 172 0.41 30.35 -25.45
CA GLU A 172 -0.71 29.61 -26.02
C GLU A 172 -0.15 28.52 -26.95
N GLY A 173 -0.22 27.26 -26.51
CA GLY A 173 0.26 26.11 -27.25
C GLY A 173 -0.26 24.84 -26.59
N THR A 174 -0.97 24.02 -27.36
CA THR A 174 -1.60 22.77 -26.92
C THR A 174 -0.59 21.92 -26.16
N LEU A 175 -0.70 21.93 -24.83
CA LEU A 175 0.12 21.11 -23.96
C LEU A 175 -0.20 19.65 -24.30
N LYS A 176 0.72 18.98 -25.00
CA LYS A 176 0.90 17.55 -24.80
C LYS A 176 1.30 17.39 -23.33
N ILE A 177 0.31 17.33 -22.46
CA ILE A 177 0.50 16.86 -21.10
C ILE A 177 0.98 15.41 -21.29
N ASN A 178 2.21 15.14 -20.88
CA ASN A 178 2.79 13.82 -20.97
C ASN A 178 1.84 12.88 -20.20
N CYS A 179 1.35 11.81 -20.82
CA CYS A 179 0.40 10.88 -20.20
C CYS A 179 0.86 10.40 -18.79
N PHE A 180 2.18 10.32 -18.58
CA PHE A 180 2.79 10.02 -17.28
C PHE A 180 2.41 11.01 -16.17
N ALA A 181 2.37 12.31 -16.48
CA ALA A 181 2.01 13.35 -15.54
C ALA A 181 0.52 13.31 -15.19
N GLU A 182 -0.35 12.98 -16.16
CA GLU A 182 -1.79 12.84 -15.91
C GLU A 182 -2.09 11.64 -15.03
N GLU A 183 -1.47 10.47 -15.28
CA GLU A 183 -1.71 9.29 -14.44
C GLU A 183 -1.15 9.46 -13.03
N ALA A 184 0.04 10.03 -12.89
CA ALA A 184 0.61 10.35 -11.57
C ALA A 184 -0.26 11.37 -10.82
N LEU A 185 -0.76 12.40 -11.53
CA LEU A 185 -1.68 13.38 -10.94
C LEU A 185 -2.99 12.75 -10.53
N LEU A 186 -3.57 11.86 -11.35
CA LEU A 186 -4.79 11.14 -11.02
C LEU A 186 -4.62 10.19 -9.82
N MET A 187 -3.48 9.51 -9.72
CA MET A 187 -3.16 8.70 -8.54
C MET A 187 -3.06 9.56 -7.27
N MET A 188 -2.44 10.73 -7.39
CA MET A 188 -2.31 11.67 -6.28
C MET A 188 -3.64 12.34 -5.91
N GLU A 189 -4.48 12.67 -6.89
CA GLU A 189 -5.84 13.17 -6.69
C GLU A 189 -6.73 12.12 -6.02
N ASN A 190 -6.68 10.85 -6.46
CA ASN A 190 -7.41 9.77 -5.82
C ASN A 190 -6.98 9.59 -4.37
N LEU A 191 -5.67 9.60 -4.09
CA LEU A 191 -5.14 9.55 -2.73
C LEU A 191 -5.69 10.71 -1.86
N MET A 192 -5.68 11.93 -2.39
CA MET A 192 -6.16 13.12 -1.69
C MET A 192 -7.68 13.10 -1.46
N VAL A 193 -8.46 12.66 -2.46
CA VAL A 193 -9.91 12.50 -2.37
C VAL A 193 -10.28 11.44 -1.33
N ASP A 194 -9.54 10.34 -1.26
CA ASP A 194 -9.75 9.29 -0.28
C ASP A 194 -9.44 9.79 1.14
N MET A 195 -8.36 10.56 1.34
CA MET A 195 -8.05 11.17 2.64
C MET A 195 -9.13 12.15 3.11
N LEU A 196 -9.74 12.92 2.21
CA LEU A 196 -10.80 13.88 2.54
C LEU A 196 -12.13 13.19 2.88
N LYS A 197 -12.44 12.04 2.27
CA LYS A 197 -13.68 11.29 2.52
C LYS A 197 -13.69 10.51 3.84
N ILE A 198 -12.52 10.17 4.38
CA ILE A 198 -12.38 9.48 5.67
C ILE A 198 -12.55 10.45 6.86
N SER A 199 -12.50 11.77 6.62
CA SER A 199 -12.53 12.82 7.64
C SER A 199 -13.94 13.38 7.94
N ILE A 200 -15.02 12.71 7.54
CA ILE A 200 -16.42 13.15 7.73
C ILE A 200 -17.19 12.16 8.61
#